data_AF-A0A0J7KCN0-F1
#
_entry.id   AF-A0A0J7KCN0-F1
#
_cell.length_a   1.000
_cell.length_b   1.000
_cell.length_c   1.000
_cell.angle_alpha   90.00
_cell.angle_beta   90.00
_cell.angle_gamma   90.00
#
_symmetry.space_group_name_H-M   'P 1'
#
loop_
_entity.id
_entity.type
_entity.pdbx_description
1 polymer ?
#
loop_
_entity_poly.entity_id
_entity_poly.type
_entity_poly.pdbx_seq_one_letter_code
_entity_poly.pdbx_strand_id
1 'polypeptide(L)'
;MYKVGDLVMIRSLTAKPGLNQKLLPKYKGPYEIKAILRKNRYVVTDKEGYNRTQKPYNAILSADKLKPWIRVGDNIDSVEVENHDNENDRDI
;
A
#
# COMPACT_ATOMS: atom_id res chain seq x y z
N MET A 1 1.00 2.82 -10.63
CA MET A 1 1.47 1.42 -10.68
C MET A 1 2.13 1.12 -9.35
N TYR A 2 1.91 -0.06 -8.75
CA TYR A 2 2.43 -0.37 -7.41
C TYR A 2 3.92 -0.75 -7.43
N LYS A 3 4.62 -0.42 -6.34
CA LYS A 3 6.02 -0.77 -6.06
C LYS A 3 6.10 -1.81 -4.94
N VAL A 4 7.25 -2.48 -4.81
CA VAL A 4 7.52 -3.37 -3.68
C VAL A 4 7.55 -2.55 -2.40
N GLY A 5 6.92 -3.06 -1.34
CA GLY A 5 6.76 -2.36 -0.06
C GLY A 5 5.51 -1.46 0.03
N ASP A 6 4.82 -1.19 -1.08
CA ASP A 6 3.56 -0.45 -1.05
C ASP A 6 2.52 -1.20 -0.21
N LEU A 7 1.83 -0.46 0.65
CA LEU A 7 0.68 -0.97 1.39
C LEU A 7 -0.59 -0.87 0.54
N VAL A 8 -1.34 -1.97 0.48
CA VAL A 8 -2.52 -2.12 -0.35
C VAL A 8 -3.65 -2.84 0.38
N MET A 9 -4.88 -2.53 0.02
CA MET A 9 -6.06 -3.30 0.38
C MET A 9 -6.44 -4.26 -0.73
N ILE A 10 -6.93 -5.44 -0.34
CA ILE A 10 -7.39 -6.48 -1.27
C ILE A 10 -8.92 -6.49 -1.30
N ARG A 11 -9.50 -6.57 -2.51
CA ARG A 11 -10.95 -6.70 -2.71
C ARG A 11 -11.47 -8.04 -2.18
N SER A 12 -12.52 -8.02 -1.37
CA SER A 12 -13.23 -9.23 -0.96
C SER A 12 -14.10 -9.76 -2.11
N LEU A 13 -13.72 -10.89 -2.68
CA LEU A 13 -14.47 -11.55 -3.77
C LEU A 13 -15.40 -12.66 -3.28
N THR A 14 -15.25 -13.08 -2.03
CA THR A 14 -15.98 -14.24 -1.50
C THR A 14 -17.38 -13.83 -1.06
N ALA A 15 -18.38 -14.28 -1.79
CA ALA A 15 -19.77 -14.24 -1.36
C ALA A 15 -20.03 -15.42 -0.40
N LYS A 16 -20.26 -15.15 0.89
CA LYS A 16 -20.64 -16.19 1.85
C LYS A 16 -22.18 -16.30 1.89
N PRO A 17 -22.76 -17.46 1.54
CA PRO A 17 -24.19 -17.69 1.72
C PRO A 17 -24.60 -17.46 3.18
N GLY A 18 -25.78 -16.88 3.41
CA GLY A 18 -26.29 -16.59 4.75
C GLY A 18 -25.72 -15.35 5.44
N LEU A 19 -24.78 -14.62 4.82
CA LEU A 19 -24.29 -13.34 5.32
C LEU A 19 -24.70 -12.17 4.41
N ASN A 20 -25.19 -11.09 5.02
CA ASN A 20 -25.52 -9.86 4.31
C ASN A 20 -24.24 -9.10 3.93
N GLN A 21 -23.87 -9.15 2.65
CA GLN A 21 -22.65 -8.53 2.13
C GLN A 21 -22.73 -7.00 2.02
N LYS A 22 -23.93 -6.40 2.09
CA LYS A 22 -24.09 -4.94 1.99
C LYS A 22 -23.42 -4.21 3.15
N LEU A 23 -23.42 -4.83 4.34
CA LEU A 23 -22.82 -4.27 5.55
C LEU A 23 -21.34 -4.63 5.72
N LEU A 24 -20.80 -5.51 4.87
CA LEU A 24 -19.40 -5.92 4.97
C LEU A 24 -18.50 -4.99 4.16
N PRO A 25 -17.27 -4.73 4.65
CA PRO A 25 -16.31 -3.94 3.90
C PRO A 25 -15.93 -4.65 2.60
N LYS A 26 -15.95 -3.90 1.49
CA LYS A 26 -15.60 -4.40 0.15
C LYS A 26 -14.12 -4.74 0.01
N TYR A 27 -13.27 -4.13 0.84
CA TYR A 27 -11.82 -4.26 0.83
C TYR A 27 -11.32 -4.64 2.23
N LYS A 28 -10.22 -5.38 2.29
CA LYS A 28 -9.63 -5.89 3.53
C LYS A 28 -8.17 -5.49 3.62
N GLY A 29 -7.80 -5.11 4.85
CA GLY A 29 -6.44 -5.09 5.40
C GLY A 29 -5.43 -4.17 4.72
N PRO A 30 -4.41 -3.71 5.46
CA PRO A 30 -3.13 -3.36 4.85
C PRO A 30 -2.36 -4.65 4.59
N TYR A 31 -2.16 -4.96 3.33
CA TYR A 31 -1.22 -5.96 2.84
C TYR A 31 -0.04 -5.26 2.19
N GLU A 32 1.05 -5.98 1.97
CA GLU A 32 2.25 -5.45 1.35
C GLU A 32 2.52 -6.12 0.00
N ILE A 33 2.97 -5.32 -0.98
CA ILE A 33 3.45 -5.84 -2.25
C ILE A 33 4.84 -6.43 -2.04
N LYS A 34 4.96 -7.75 -2.15
CA LYS A 34 6.24 -8.46 -2.01
C LYS A 34 7.06 -8.47 -3.30
N ALA A 35 6.38 -8.60 -4.44
CA ALA A 35 7.05 -8.68 -5.73
C ALA A 35 6.12 -8.23 -6.87
N ILE A 36 6.73 -7.71 -7.94
CA ILE A 36 6.05 -7.32 -9.17
C ILE A 36 6.27 -8.41 -10.21
N LEU A 37 5.18 -8.86 -10.83
CA LEU A 37 5.17 -9.84 -11.91
C LEU A 37 4.79 -9.17 -13.24
N ARG A 38 4.99 -9.89 -14.34
CA ARG A 38 4.58 -9.42 -15.68
C ARG A 38 3.05 -9.27 -15.76
N LYS A 39 2.62 -8.30 -16.59
CA LYS A 39 1.20 -8.00 -16.91
C LYS A 39 0.38 -7.48 -15.72
N ASN A 40 0.91 -6.52 -14.96
CA ASN A 40 0.22 -5.87 -13.83
C ASN A 40 -0.26 -6.85 -12.75
N ARG A 41 0.54 -7.90 -12.52
CA ARG A 41 0.32 -8.88 -11.45
C ARG A 41 1.30 -8.63 -10.34
N TYR A 42 0.87 -8.85 -9.11
CA TYR A 42 1.63 -8.56 -7.91
C TYR A 42 1.51 -9.71 -6.93
N VAL A 43 2.62 -10.08 -6.29
CA VAL A 43 2.60 -10.97 -5.13
C VAL A 43 2.29 -10.12 -3.90
N VAL A 44 1.19 -10.44 -3.23
CA VAL A 44 0.70 -9.71 -2.07
C VAL A 44 0.79 -10.61 -0.85
N THR A 45 1.35 -10.07 0.24
CA THR A 45 1.58 -10.79 1.50
C THR A 45 1.09 -9.99 2.69
N ASP A 46 0.85 -10.67 3.80
CA ASP A 46 0.74 -10.00 5.10
C ASP A 46 2.05 -9.26 5.41
N LYS A 47 1.95 -8.13 6.12
CA LYS A 47 3.13 -7.40 6.59
C LYS A 47 3.90 -8.23 7.61
N GLU A 48 5.22 -8.21 7.52
CA GLU A 48 6.09 -8.94 8.44
C GLU A 48 5.79 -8.60 9.90
N GLY A 49 5.62 -9.64 10.73
CA GLY A 49 5.22 -9.50 12.13
C GLY A 49 3.71 -9.32 12.38
N TYR A 50 2.90 -9.12 11.34
CA TYR A 50 1.46 -8.86 11.45
C TYR A 50 0.61 -9.90 10.71
N ASN A 51 0.94 -11.18 10.91
CA ASN A 51 0.18 -12.28 10.30
C ASN A 51 -1.14 -12.49 11.05
N ARG A 52 -2.27 -12.41 10.36
CA ARG A 52 -3.59 -12.66 10.97
C ARG A 52 -3.85 -14.14 11.27
N THR A 53 -3.22 -15.02 10.50
CA THR A 53 -3.37 -16.48 10.59
C THR A 53 -2.01 -17.15 10.72
N GLN A 54 -1.98 -18.39 11.23
CA GLN A 54 -0.75 -19.18 11.35
C GLN A 54 0.03 -19.27 10.03
N LYS A 55 -0.70 -19.41 8.91
CA LYS A 55 -0.13 -19.32 7.57
C LYS A 55 -0.25 -17.88 7.07
N PRO A 56 0.87 -17.23 6.69
CA PRO A 56 0.81 -15.91 6.07
C PRO A 56 0.02 -15.95 4.77
N TYR A 57 -0.74 -14.91 4.53
CA TYR A 57 -1.39 -14.67 3.25
C TYR A 57 -0.33 -14.54 2.16
N ASN A 58 -0.51 -15.25 1.04
CA ASN A 58 0.34 -15.15 -0.13
C ASN A 58 -0.51 -15.43 -1.36
N ALA A 59 -0.76 -14.40 -2.16
CA ALA A 59 -1.55 -14.51 -3.37
C ALA A 59 -1.01 -13.63 -4.50
N ILE A 60 -1.24 -14.07 -5.74
CA ILE A 60 -0.97 -13.28 -6.94
C ILE A 60 -2.26 -12.57 -7.34
N LEU A 61 -2.23 -11.24 -7.36
CA LEU A 61 -3.38 -10.40 -7.68
C LEU A 61 -3.05 -9.41 -8.79
N SER A 62 -4.06 -9.10 -9.60
CA SER A 62 -4.01 -8.05 -10.60
C SER A 62 -4.36 -6.69 -9.99
N ALA A 63 -3.93 -5.61 -10.63
CA ALA A 63 -4.11 -4.24 -10.12
C ALA A 63 -5.57 -3.86 -9.80
N ASP A 64 -6.55 -4.41 -10.53
CA ASP A 64 -8.00 -4.19 -10.35
C ASP A 64 -8.54 -4.71 -9.01
N LYS A 65 -7.84 -5.67 -8.40
CA LYS A 65 -8.20 -6.26 -7.10
C LYS A 65 -7.54 -5.55 -5.92
N LEU A 66 -6.70 -4.56 -6.20
CA LEU A 66 -5.90 -3.83 -5.23
C LEU A 66 -6.35 -2.37 -5.13
N LYS A 67 -6.29 -1.82 -3.93
CA LYS A 67 -6.39 -0.37 -3.69
C LYS A 67 -5.20 0.09 -2.84
N PRO A 68 -4.66 1.29 -3.03
CA PRO A 68 -3.65 1.84 -2.11
C PRO A 68 -4.21 1.93 -0.69
N TRP A 69 -3.39 1.65 0.31
CA TRP A 69 -3.71 1.91 1.72
C TRP A 69 -3.42 3.38 2.05
N ILE A 70 -4.47 4.18 2.27
CA ILE A 70 -4.32 5.62 2.55
C ILE A 70 -3.74 5.80 3.96
N ARG A 71 -2.59 6.49 4.06
CA ARG A 71 -2.13 7.05 5.34
C ARG A 71 -2.59 8.50 5.39
N VAL A 72 -3.22 8.90 6.49
CA VAL A 72 -3.54 10.30 6.76
C VAL A 72 -2.20 11.00 7.01
N GLY A 73 -1.60 11.59 5.96
CA GLY A 73 -0.27 12.22 6.02
C GLY A 73 0.48 12.31 4.69
N ASP A 74 0.14 11.52 3.67
CA ASP A 74 0.91 11.45 2.42
C ASP A 74 0.61 12.59 1.41
N ASN A 75 0.12 13.76 1.86
CA ASN A 75 0.23 15.00 1.08
C ASN A 75 1.65 15.56 1.29
N ILE A 76 2.66 14.89 0.74
CA ILE A 76 4.02 15.40 0.64
C ILE A 76 4.32 15.59 -0.85
N ASP A 77 3.69 16.58 -1.47
CA ASP A 77 4.11 17.11 -2.76
C ASP A 77 4.28 18.63 -2.60
N SER A 78 5.43 19.13 -3.02
CA SER A 78 5.96 20.51 -3.01
C SER A 78 6.38 21.13 -1.66
N VAL A 79 7.50 20.66 -1.09
CA VAL A 79 8.42 21.57 -0.37
C VAL A 79 9.71 21.60 -1.20
N GLU A 80 9.85 22.59 -2.06
CA GLU A 80 11.12 22.90 -2.71
C GLU A 80 12.07 23.39 -1.61
N VAL A 81 13.06 22.57 -1.27
CA VAL A 81 14.14 23.01 -0.38
C VAL A 81 15.04 23.91 -1.22
N GLU A 82 14.74 25.21 -1.24
CA GLU A 82 15.70 26.20 -1.70
C GLU A 82 16.90 26.16 -0.74
N ASN A 83 18.02 25.60 -1.22
CA ASN A 83 19.30 25.72 -0.55
C ASN A 83 19.75 27.18 -0.69
N HIS A 84 19.48 28.00 0.33
CA HIS A 84 20.05 29.34 0.43
C HIS A 84 21.46 29.20 1.01
N ASP A 85 22.41 28.82 0.16
CA ASP A 85 23.84 28.95 0.46
C ASP A 85 24.15 30.45 0.54
N ASN A 86 24.14 31.03 1.74
CA ASN A 86 24.59 32.40 1.94
C ASN A 86 26.08 32.41 2.30
N GLU A 87 26.91 32.32 1.26
CA GLU A 87 28.27 32.84 1.28
C GLU A 87 28.20 34.38 1.37
N ASN A 88 28.18 34.96 2.57
CA ASN A 88 28.86 36.24 2.80
C ASN A 88 28.98 36.55 4.30
N ASP A 89 30.16 36.34 4.87
CA ASP A 89 30.70 37.28 5.85
C ASP A 89 32.23 37.23 5.79
N ARG A 90 32.76 37.98 4.82
CA ARG A 90 34.10 38.55 4.92
C ARG A 90 33.91 40.00 5.33
N ASP A 91 34.76 40.41 6.26
CA ASP A 91 34.99 41.77 6.77
C ASP A 91 34.13 42.21 7.97
N ILE A 92 34.67 42.03 9.17
CA ILE A 92 34.99 43.07 10.19
C ILE A 92 36.11 42.55 11.10
#